data_AF-A0A5E4BJS0-F1
#
_entry.id   AF-A0A5E4BJS0-F1
#
_cell.length_a   1.000
_cell.length_b   1.000
_cell.length_c   1.000
_cell.angle_alpha   90.00
_cell.angle_beta   90.00
_cell.angle_gamma   90.00
#
_symmetry.space_group_name_H-M   'P 1'
#
loop_
_entity.id
_entity.type
_entity.pdbx_description
1 polymer ?
#
loop_
_entity_poly.entity_id
_entity_poly.type
_entity_poly.pdbx_seq_one_letter_code
_entity_poly.pdbx_strand_id
1 'polypeptide(L)'
;MAGPAPGWRLRPLAALALVLALAPGLPAAQAGQAPRPAERGPPVRLFTEEELARYGGEEVDQPIYLAVKGVVFDVTSGKEFYGRGAPYNALTGKDSTRGVAKMSLDPADLTHDIVSQIMGF
;
A
#
# COMPACT_ATOMS: atom_id res chain seq x y z
N MET A 1 9.44 33.42 75.48
CA MET A 1 8.67 32.16 75.45
C MET A 1 7.56 32.31 74.43
N ALA A 2 7.35 31.24 73.64
CA ALA A 2 6.20 30.96 72.78
C ALA A 2 5.98 31.87 71.55
N GLY A 3 6.25 31.31 70.36
CA GLY A 3 5.72 31.86 69.11
C GLY A 3 4.23 31.56 68.95
N PRO A 4 3.50 32.37 68.19
CA PRO A 4 2.23 31.99 67.60
C PRO A 4 2.43 31.60 66.11
N ALA A 5 1.81 30.49 65.74
CA ALA A 5 1.41 30.15 64.37
C ALA A 5 0.53 31.31 63.78
N PRO A 6 0.16 31.39 62.49
CA PRO A 6 -0.07 30.25 61.61
C PRO A 6 0.28 30.49 60.12
N GLY A 7 0.10 29.41 59.36
CA GLY A 7 0.55 29.31 58.00
C GLY A 7 -0.17 30.20 57.01
N TRP A 8 0.53 30.50 55.93
CA TRP A 8 -0.08 30.86 54.66
C TRP A 8 0.45 29.92 53.59
N ARG A 9 -0.48 29.15 53.03
CA ARG A 9 -0.31 28.33 51.84
C ARG A 9 -0.01 29.27 50.69
N LEU A 10 1.27 29.35 50.30
CA LEU A 10 1.67 30.07 49.10
C LEU A 10 1.17 29.28 47.89
N ARG A 11 0.11 29.77 47.25
CA ARG A 11 -0.23 29.42 45.88
C ARG A 11 0.78 30.13 44.98
N PRO A 12 1.62 29.43 44.19
CA PRO A 12 2.49 30.11 43.24
C PRO A 12 1.65 30.57 42.04
N LEU A 13 1.20 31.83 42.09
CA LEU A 13 1.01 32.60 40.86
C LEU A 13 2.39 33.07 40.43
N ALA A 14 3.02 32.33 39.53
CA ALA A 14 4.18 32.81 38.78
C ALA A 14 3.93 32.49 37.31
N ALA A 15 3.22 33.41 36.66
CA ALA A 15 3.32 33.58 35.23
C ALA A 15 4.78 33.88 34.87
N LEU A 16 5.38 33.13 33.94
CA LEU A 16 6.51 33.62 33.16
C LEU A 16 6.58 32.89 31.82
N ALA A 17 6.35 33.65 30.76
CA ALA A 17 6.57 33.24 29.39
C ALA A 17 8.06 32.93 29.14
N LEU A 18 8.37 31.67 28.83
CA LEU A 18 9.66 31.21 28.30
C LEU A 18 9.42 29.72 27.93
N VAL A 19 9.30 29.29 26.68
CA VAL A 19 10.38 29.13 25.69
C VAL A 19 9.71 29.01 24.31
N LEU A 20 9.78 30.07 23.50
CA LEU A 20 9.49 30.06 22.06
C LEU A 20 10.81 30.31 21.34
N ALA A 21 11.65 29.27 21.16
CA ALA A 21 12.74 29.21 20.17
C ALA A 21 13.68 28.02 20.45
N LEU A 22 13.34 26.80 19.98
CA LEU A 22 14.33 25.84 19.43
C LEU A 22 13.65 24.60 18.83
N ALA A 23 12.97 24.75 17.70
CA ALA A 23 12.67 23.61 16.83
C ALA A 23 13.05 24.00 15.39
N PRO A 24 14.27 23.70 14.93
CA PRO A 24 14.55 23.78 13.51
C PRO A 24 13.76 22.67 12.80
N GLY A 25 13.00 23.03 11.78
CA GLY A 25 12.54 22.08 10.77
C GLY A 25 11.18 21.44 11.03
N LEU A 26 10.11 22.24 10.96
CA LEU A 26 8.85 21.71 10.44
C LEU A 26 9.13 21.25 9.00
N PRO A 27 8.81 20.00 8.60
CA PRO A 27 8.85 19.64 7.19
C PRO A 27 7.86 20.56 6.49
N ALA A 28 8.37 21.46 5.65
CA ALA A 28 7.53 22.19 4.73
C ALA A 28 6.71 21.15 3.98
N ALA A 29 5.41 21.13 4.24
CA ALA A 29 4.45 20.41 3.41
C ALA A 29 4.80 20.77 1.97
N GLN A 30 5.25 19.79 1.19
CA GLN A 30 5.60 20.00 -0.22
C GLN A 30 4.32 20.36 -0.97
N ALA A 31 3.99 21.64 -0.96
CA ALA A 31 2.98 22.23 -1.79
C ALA A 31 3.50 22.15 -3.24
N GLY A 32 2.86 21.31 -4.05
CA GLY A 32 2.93 21.38 -5.51
C GLY A 32 4.18 20.78 -6.14
N GLN A 33 4.39 19.46 -5.99
CA GLN A 33 5.08 18.74 -7.07
C GLN A 33 4.25 18.91 -8.35
N ALA A 34 4.68 19.79 -9.25
CA ALA A 34 4.20 19.83 -10.61
C ALA A 34 4.32 18.42 -11.22
N PRO A 35 3.37 17.97 -12.07
CA PRO A 35 3.50 16.67 -12.71
C PRO A 35 4.84 16.64 -13.45
N ARG A 36 5.74 15.76 -13.02
CA ARG A 36 6.99 15.50 -13.74
C ARG A 36 6.60 15.24 -15.20
N PRO A 37 7.32 15.82 -16.19
CA PRO A 37 7.13 15.45 -17.59
C PRO A 37 7.08 13.93 -17.63
N ALA A 38 6.02 13.36 -18.20
CA ALA A 38 5.89 11.91 -18.30
C ALA A 38 7.10 11.42 -19.08
N GLU A 39 8.15 11.01 -18.36
CA GLU A 39 9.20 10.19 -18.94
C GLU A 39 8.45 9.08 -19.64
N ARG A 40 8.64 8.97 -20.95
CA ARG A 40 8.07 7.87 -21.72
C ARG A 40 8.61 6.63 -21.05
N GLY A 41 7.77 6.00 -20.23
CA GLY A 41 8.15 4.84 -19.47
C GLY A 41 8.71 3.78 -20.42
N PRO A 42 9.41 2.77 -19.89
CA PRO A 42 9.83 1.64 -20.69
C PRO A 42 8.65 1.14 -21.55
N PRO A 43 8.92 0.67 -22.78
CA PRO A 43 7.88 0.28 -23.72
C PRO A 43 6.87 -0.64 -23.04
N VAL A 44 5.59 -0.27 -23.10
CA VAL A 44 4.51 -1.04 -22.50
C VAL A 44 4.44 -2.38 -23.23
N ARG A 45 4.78 -3.47 -22.53
CA ARG A 45 4.67 -4.81 -23.08
C ARG A 45 3.22 -5.26 -23.01
N LEU A 46 2.66 -5.65 -24.15
CA LEU A 46 1.36 -6.29 -24.22
C LEU A 46 1.54 -7.79 -23.96
N PHE A 47 0.58 -8.36 -23.23
CA PHE A 47 0.53 -9.78 -22.95
C PHE A 47 -0.84 -10.30 -23.38
N THR A 48 -0.84 -11.43 -24.08
CA THR A 48 -2.05 -12.25 -24.24
C THR A 48 -2.30 -13.07 -22.97
N GLU A 49 -3.53 -13.55 -22.76
CA GLU A 49 -3.87 -14.41 -21.63
C GLU A 49 -3.03 -15.71 -21.64
N GLU A 50 -2.81 -16.27 -22.84
CA GLU A 50 -1.99 -17.47 -23.05
C GLU A 50 -0.52 -17.24 -22.70
N GLU A 51 0.02 -16.07 -23.03
CA GLU A 51 1.38 -15.69 -22.62
C GLU A 51 1.48 -15.46 -21.12
N LEU A 52 0.50 -14.79 -20.53
CA LEU A 52 0.47 -14.52 -19.09
C LEU A 52 0.42 -15.82 -18.28
N ALA A 53 -0.34 -16.82 -18.74
CA ALA A 53 -0.44 -18.15 -18.11
C ALA A 53 0.90 -18.85 -17.94
N ARG A 54 1.89 -18.56 -18.80
CA ARG A 54 3.24 -19.12 -18.67
C ARG A 54 4.00 -18.59 -17.46
N TYR A 55 3.61 -17.43 -16.92
CA TYR A 55 4.30 -16.73 -15.83
C TYR A 55 3.56 -16.88 -14.48
N GLY A 56 2.90 -18.02 -14.26
CA GLY A 56 2.19 -18.35 -13.02
C GLY A 56 3.07 -18.75 -11.82
N GLY A 57 4.37 -18.50 -11.89
CA GLY A 57 5.30 -18.79 -10.78
C GLY A 57 5.49 -20.27 -10.45
N GLU A 58 5.19 -21.18 -11.38
CA GLU A 58 5.46 -22.62 -11.26
C GLU A 58 6.97 -22.91 -11.30
N GLU A 59 7.70 -22.20 -12.14
CA GLU A 59 9.14 -22.30 -12.31
C GLU A 59 9.86 -21.33 -11.37
N VAL A 60 10.91 -21.81 -10.70
CA VAL A 60 11.70 -21.03 -9.74
C VAL A 60 12.53 -19.94 -10.45
N ASP A 61 12.96 -20.18 -11.69
CA ASP A 61 13.84 -19.28 -12.43
C ASP A 61 13.08 -18.29 -13.33
N GLN A 62 11.75 -18.39 -13.38
CA GLN A 62 10.91 -17.58 -14.26
C GLN A 62 10.30 -16.39 -13.50
N PRO A 63 10.15 -15.21 -14.15
CA PRO A 63 9.40 -14.12 -13.55
C PRO A 63 7.93 -14.50 -13.33
N ILE A 64 7.33 -13.87 -12.31
CA ILE A 64 5.96 -14.11 -11.88
C ILE A 64 5.13 -12.88 -12.22
N TYR A 65 4.08 -13.08 -13.00
CA TYR A 65 3.20 -11.99 -13.43
C TYR A 65 1.79 -12.16 -12.89
N LEU A 66 1.17 -11.03 -12.56
CA LEU A 66 -0.20 -10.92 -12.08
C LEU A 66 -0.90 -9.82 -12.89
N ALA A 67 -2.05 -10.10 -13.49
CA ALA A 67 -2.86 -9.07 -14.12
C ALA A 67 -3.98 -8.61 -13.20
N VAL A 68 -4.12 -7.28 -13.08
CA VAL A 68 -5.22 -6.61 -12.38
C VAL A 68 -5.70 -5.45 -13.23
N LYS A 69 -6.99 -5.46 -13.55
CA LYS A 69 -7.69 -4.49 -14.38
C LYS A 69 -7.02 -4.32 -15.75
N GLY A 70 -6.56 -5.43 -16.35
CA GLY A 70 -5.83 -5.42 -17.62
C GLY A 70 -4.41 -4.86 -17.56
N VAL A 71 -3.89 -4.59 -16.36
CA VAL A 71 -2.49 -4.17 -16.16
C VAL A 71 -1.70 -5.34 -15.59
N VAL A 72 -0.59 -5.70 -16.26
CA VAL A 72 0.31 -6.76 -15.82
C VAL A 72 1.36 -6.18 -14.86
N PHE A 73 1.45 -6.77 -13.68
CA PHE A 73 2.42 -6.44 -12.65
C PHE A 73 3.46 -7.55 -12.52
N ASP A 74 4.74 -7.15 -12.42
CA ASP A 74 5.82 -8.04 -12.03
C ASP A 74 5.84 -8.19 -10.51
N VAL A 75 5.55 -9.40 -10.06
CA VAL A 75 5.52 -9.77 -8.63
C VAL A 75 6.64 -10.74 -8.26
N THR A 76 7.67 -10.86 -9.11
CA THR A 76 8.80 -11.77 -8.93
C THR A 76 9.54 -11.53 -7.61
N SER A 77 9.66 -10.26 -7.17
CA SER A 77 10.26 -9.92 -5.88
C SER A 77 9.48 -10.49 -4.68
N GLY A 78 8.19 -10.77 -4.84
CA GLY A 78 7.31 -11.34 -3.83
C GLY A 78 7.13 -12.85 -3.95
N LYS A 79 8.15 -13.58 -4.41
CA LYS A 79 8.08 -15.03 -4.66
C LYS A 79 7.61 -15.86 -3.46
N GLU A 80 7.85 -15.41 -2.24
CA GLU A 80 7.36 -16.05 -1.01
C GLU A 80 5.83 -16.03 -0.89
N PHE A 81 5.16 -15.09 -1.58
CA PHE A 81 3.72 -14.91 -1.58
C PHE A 81 3.05 -15.41 -2.87
N TYR A 82 3.75 -15.30 -4.00
CA TYR A 82 3.21 -15.55 -5.34
C TYR A 82 3.82 -16.78 -6.04
N GLY A 83 4.93 -17.33 -5.55
CA GLY A 83 5.58 -18.50 -6.14
C GLY A 83 4.84 -19.80 -5.86
N ARG A 84 5.29 -20.89 -6.48
CA ARG A 84 4.69 -22.23 -6.32
C ARG A 84 4.45 -22.60 -4.85
N GLY A 85 3.20 -22.91 -4.51
CA GLY A 85 2.79 -23.32 -3.17
C GLY A 85 2.62 -22.17 -2.16
N ALA A 86 2.85 -20.92 -2.58
CA ALA A 86 2.59 -19.74 -1.78
C ALA A 86 1.08 -19.41 -1.72
N PRO A 87 0.61 -18.68 -0.69
CA PRO A 87 -0.82 -18.46 -0.47
C PRO A 87 -1.52 -17.70 -1.60
N TYR A 88 -0.81 -16.83 -2.33
CA TYR A 88 -1.39 -16.02 -3.42
C TYR A 88 -0.99 -16.49 -4.81
N ASN A 89 -0.39 -17.68 -4.93
CA ASN A 89 0.01 -18.25 -6.22
C ASN A 89 -1.19 -18.40 -7.17
N ALA A 90 -2.38 -18.71 -6.64
CA ALA A 90 -3.60 -18.85 -7.44
C ALA A 90 -3.95 -17.59 -8.26
N LEU A 91 -3.55 -16.40 -7.82
CA LEU A 91 -3.81 -15.13 -8.51
C LEU A 91 -2.92 -14.92 -9.74
N THR A 92 -1.78 -15.61 -9.80
CA THR A 92 -0.72 -15.37 -10.80
C THR A 92 -1.01 -16.06 -12.13
N GLY A 93 -0.37 -15.57 -13.20
CA GLY A 93 -0.51 -16.11 -14.55
C GLY A 93 -1.86 -15.84 -15.22
N LYS A 94 -2.71 -15.01 -14.62
CA LYS A 94 -4.01 -14.64 -15.19
C LYS A 94 -4.45 -13.26 -14.72
N ASP A 95 -5.52 -12.77 -15.32
CA ASP A 95 -6.20 -11.59 -14.81
C ASP A 95 -7.15 -11.97 -13.67
N SER A 96 -6.72 -11.61 -12.46
CA SER A 96 -7.42 -11.91 -11.21
C SER A 96 -8.07 -10.65 -10.63
N THR A 97 -8.52 -9.72 -11.48
CA THR A 97 -9.11 -8.44 -11.05
C THR A 97 -10.19 -8.64 -10.00
N ARG A 98 -11.10 -9.60 -10.21
CA ARG A 98 -12.18 -9.87 -9.29
C ARG A 98 -11.69 -10.46 -7.97
N GLY A 99 -10.77 -11.42 -8.00
CA GLY A 99 -10.17 -12.02 -6.81
C GLY A 99 -9.50 -10.97 -5.92
N VAL A 100 -8.73 -10.05 -6.54
CA VAL A 100 -8.10 -8.94 -5.83
C VAL A 100 -9.14 -7.96 -5.28
N ALA A 101 -10.17 -7.61 -6.06
CA ALA A 101 -11.21 -6.70 -5.62
C ALA A 101 -12.08 -7.25 -4.48
N LYS A 102 -12.33 -8.56 -4.46
CA LYS A 102 -13.13 -9.25 -3.43
C LYS A 102 -12.30 -9.75 -2.26
N MET A 103 -10.98 -9.60 -2.29
CA MET A 103 -10.06 -10.25 -1.34
C MET A 103 -10.35 -11.75 -1.22
N SER A 104 -10.56 -12.39 -2.38
CA SER A 104 -10.94 -13.80 -2.50
C SER A 104 -9.90 -14.56 -3.32
N LEU A 105 -9.58 -15.76 -2.85
CA LEU A 105 -8.73 -16.74 -3.55
C LEU A 105 -9.56 -17.91 -4.10
N ASP A 106 -10.89 -17.81 -4.03
CA ASP A 106 -11.77 -18.83 -4.58
C ASP A 106 -11.59 -18.90 -6.10
N PRO A 107 -11.40 -20.09 -6.69
CA PRO A 107 -11.17 -20.24 -8.12
C PRO A 107 -12.28 -19.63 -8.98
N ALA A 108 -13.52 -19.54 -8.48
CA ALA A 108 -14.60 -18.87 -9.19
C ALA A 108 -14.33 -17.36 -9.30
N ASP A 109 -13.67 -16.74 -8.32
CA ASP A 109 -13.40 -15.29 -8.32
C ASP A 109 -12.15 -14.89 -9.13
N LEU A 110 -11.36 -15.84 -9.60
CA LEU A 110 -10.10 -15.60 -10.32
C LEU A 110 -10.32 -15.29 -11.81
N THR A 111 -10.98 -14.17 -12.07
CA THR A 111 -11.31 -13.72 -13.42
C THR A 111 -11.23 -12.19 -13.55
N HIS A 112 -11.10 -11.75 -14.80
CA HIS A 112 -11.21 -10.35 -15.18
C HIS A 112 -12.65 -9.83 -15.14
N ASP A 113 -13.65 -10.71 -15.14
CA ASP A 113 -15.05 -10.28 -15.22
C ASP A 113 -15.58 -9.73 -13.89
N ILE A 114 -15.66 -8.40 -13.83
CA ILE A 114 -16.25 -7.64 -12.70
C ILE A 114 -17.70 -7.20 -12.95
N VAL A 115 -18.20 -7.33 -14.19
CA VAL A 115 -19.49 -6.76 -14.60
C VAL A 115 -20.67 -7.68 -14.26
N SER A 116 -20.49 -9.01 -14.30
CA SER A 116 -21.59 -9.95 -14.00
C SER A 116 -22.20 -9.79 -12.60
N GLN A 117 -21.50 -9.13 -11.66
CA GLN A 117 -22.00 -8.94 -10.30
C GLN A 117 -22.65 -7.57 -10.05
N ILE A 118 -22.50 -6.59 -10.95
CA ILE A 118 -23.14 -5.26 -10.83
C ILE A 118 -24.63 -5.31 -11.23
N MET A 119 -25.05 -6.32 -11.99
CA MET A 119 -26.44 -6.50 -12.45
C MET A 119 -27.24 -7.54 -11.63
N GLY A 120 -26.74 -7.93 -10.46
CA GLY A 120 -27.36 -8.96 -9.62
C GLY A 120 -28.13 -8.45 -8.39
N PHE A 121 -28.70 -7.24 -8.45
CA PHE A 121 -29.66 -6.73 -7.47
C PHE A 121 -31.09 -6.87 -7.98
#